data_AF-A0A2G0YVR2-F1
#
_entry.id   AF-A0A2G0YVR2-F1
#
_cell.length_a   1.000
_cell.length_b   1.000
_cell.length_c   1.000
_cell.angle_alpha   90.00
_cell.angle_beta   90.00
_cell.angle_gamma   90.00
#
_symmetry.space_group_name_H-M   'P 1'
#
loop_
_entity.id
_entity.type
_entity.pdbx_description
1 polymer ?
#
loop_
_entity_poly.entity_id
_entity_poly.type
_entity_poly.pdbx_seq_one_letter_code
_entity_poly.pdbx_strand_id
1 'polypeptide(L)' 'MAITLELSAFELETLADFRRLHAEYQRTTSSTPSLELDKLYSAISTSAQILAETLDKAARAHGV' A
#
# COMPACT_ATOMS: atom_id res chain seq x y z
N MET A 1 -8.76 21.52 -4.60
CA MET A 1 -9.85 20.57 -4.29
C MET A 1 -9.26 19.52 -3.35
N ALA A 2 -9.69 19.50 -2.08
CA ALA A 2 -9.24 18.49 -1.12
C ALA A 2 -10.21 17.30 -1.24
N ILE A 3 -9.71 16.15 -1.69
CA ILE A 3 -10.49 14.92 -1.70
C ILE A 3 -10.27 14.29 -0.33
N THR A 4 -11.30 14.30 0.51
CA THR A 4 -11.30 13.57 1.77
C THR A 4 -11.57 12.10 1.46
N LEU A 5 -10.53 11.28 1.56
CA LEU A 5 -10.64 9.84 1.34
C LEU A 5 -11.21 9.19 2.60
N GLU A 6 -12.51 8.89 2.59
CA GLU A 6 -13.16 8.11 3.65
C GLU A 6 -12.74 6.64 3.49
N LEU A 7 -11.69 6.25 4.21
CA LEU A 7 -11.19 4.89 4.20
C LEU A 7 -11.97 4.03 5.20
N SER A 8 -12.40 2.85 4.77
CA SER A 8 -12.91 1.82 5.66
C SER A 8 -11.81 1.29 6.59
N ALA A 9 -12.20 0.59 7.67
CA ALA A 9 -11.26 0.03 8.62
C ALA A 9 -10.20 -0.88 7.96
N PHE A 10 -10.63 -1.69 6.98
CA PHE A 10 -9.73 -2.56 6.21
C PHE A 10 -8.72 -1.77 5.37
N GLU A 11 -9.14 -0.65 4.77
CA GLU A 11 -8.25 0.15 3.92
C GLU A 11 -7.26 0.98 4.75
N LEU A 12 -7.68 1.43 5.95
CA LEU A 12 -6.77 2.04 6.93
C LEU A 12 -5.71 1.05 7.41
N GLU A 13 -6.10 -0.18 7.70
CA GLU A 13 -5.18 -1.26 8.07
C GLU A 13 -4.21 -1.56 6.91
N THR A 14 -4.73 -1.68 5.69
CA THR A 14 -3.93 -1.88 4.48
C THR A 14 -2.93 -0.74 4.27
N LEU A 15 -3.30 0.52 4.54
CA LEU A 15 -2.41 1.67 4.48
C LEU A 15 -1.32 1.61 5.54
N ALA A 16 -1.65 1.19 6.76
CA ALA A 16 -0.69 1.01 7.84
C ALA A 16 0.32 -0.10 7.50
N ASP A 17 -0.17 -1.22 6.97
CA ASP A 17 0.66 -2.34 6.53
C ASP A 17 1.56 -1.95 5.36
N PHE A 18 1.04 -1.24 4.36
CA PHE A 18 1.85 -0.73 3.26
C PHE A 18 3.00 0.16 3.77
N ARG A 19 2.71 1.08 4.69
CA ARG A 19 3.74 1.96 5.29
C ARG A 19 4.80 1.16 6.05
N ARG A 20 4.38 0.14 6.82
CA ARG A 20 5.28 -0.73 7.57
C ARG A 20 6.18 -1.53 6.62
N LEU A 21 5.59 -2.21 5.64
CA LEU A 21 6.31 -3.04 4.67
C LEU A 21 7.25 -2.20 3.81
N HIS A 22 6.83 -1.01 3.37
CA HIS A 22 7.67 -0.11 2.60
C HIS A 22 8.87 0.41 3.41
N ALA A 23 8.67 0.75 4.68
CA ALA A 23 9.77 1.12 5.57
C ALA A 23 10.73 -0.04 5.84
N GLU A 24 10.21 -1.27 5.94
CA GLU A 24 11.02 -2.48 6.05
C GLU A 24 11.84 -2.72 4.80
N TYR A 25 11.23 -2.62 3.62
CA TYR A 25 11.91 -2.72 2.33
C TYR A 25 13.00 -1.66 2.16
N GLN A 26 12.76 -0.41 2.54
CA GLN A 26 13.78 0.65 2.50
C GLN A 26 14.99 0.39 3.42
N ARG A 27 14.80 -0.40 4.48
CA ARG A 27 15.88 -0.78 5.42
C ARG A 27 16.62 -2.04 5.00
N THR A 28 16.14 -2.75 3.98
CA THR A 28 16.86 -3.91 3.45
C THR A 28 18.19 -3.48 2.87
N THR A 29 19.21 -4.30 3.08
CA THR A 29 20.57 -4.03 2.63
C THR A 29 20.93 -4.99 1.50
N SER A 30 22.04 -4.75 0.81
CA SER A 30 22.54 -5.65 -0.24
C SER A 30 22.76 -7.10 0.24
N SER A 31 22.81 -7.35 1.55
CA SER A 31 22.97 -8.68 2.15
C SER A 31 21.65 -9.37 2.50
N THR A 32 20.50 -8.70 2.30
CA THR A 32 19.19 -9.31 2.53
C THR A 32 18.94 -10.42 1.49
N PRO A 33 18.51 -11.63 1.91
CA PRO A 33 18.24 -12.72 0.99
C PRO A 33 17.19 -12.35 -0.07
N SER A 34 17.44 -12.73 -1.33
CA SER A 34 16.54 -12.43 -2.45
C SER A 34 15.11 -12.91 -2.22
N LEU A 35 14.93 -14.08 -1.60
CA LEU A 35 13.60 -14.61 -1.29
C LEU A 35 12.82 -13.74 -0.29
N GLU A 36 13.50 -13.12 0.68
CA GLU A 36 12.86 -12.21 1.63
C GLU A 36 12.52 -10.88 0.98
N LEU A 37 13.39 -10.38 0.10
CA LEU A 37 13.13 -9.20 -0.73
C LEU A 37 11.94 -9.41 -1.67
N ASP A 38 11.85 -10.55 -2.33
CA ASP A 38 10.76 -10.89 -3.25
C ASP A 38 9.42 -10.99 -2.50
N LYS A 39 9.42 -11.56 -1.30
CA LYS A 39 8.24 -11.61 -0.43
C LYS A 39 7.81 -10.22 0.02
N LEU A 40 8.74 -9.38 0.47
CA LEU A 40 8.46 -7.99 0.86
C LEU A 40 7.90 -7.20 -0.32
N TYR A 41 8.53 -7.32 -1.50
CA TYR A 41 8.07 -6.65 -2.71
C TYR A 41 6.66 -7.12 -3.12
N SER A 42 6.41 -8.43 -3.10
CA SER A 42 5.09 -9.00 -3.41
C SER A 42 4.00 -8.51 -2.45
N ALA A 43 4.31 -8.44 -1.14
CA ALA A 43 3.41 -7.90 -0.14
C ALA A 43 3.12 -6.41 -0.37
N ILE A 44 4.15 -5.59 -0.62
CA ILE A 44 4.02 -4.16 -0.95
C ILE A 44 3.17 -3.96 -2.19
N SER A 45 3.42 -4.72 -3.26
CA SER A 45 2.69 -4.62 -4.51
C SER A 45 1.20 -4.93 -4.31
N THR A 46 0.89 -5.95 -3.50
CA THR A 46 -0.50 -6.32 -3.20
C THR A 46 -1.21 -5.21 -2.43
N SER A 47 -0.59 -4.68 -1.37
CA SER A 47 -1.17 -3.58 -0.59
C SER A 47 -1.32 -2.31 -1.44
N ALA A 48 -0.37 -2.01 -2.32
CA ALA A 48 -0.46 -0.87 -3.24
C ALA A 48 -1.64 -1.00 -4.20
N GLN A 49 -1.89 -2.20 -4.71
CA GLN A 49 -2.98 -2.46 -5.64
C GLN A 49 -4.36 -2.27 -4.97
N ILE A 50 -4.53 -2.77 -3.74
CA ILE A 50 -5.75 -2.56 -2.94
C ILE A 50 -5.98 -1.06 -2.72
N LEU A 51 -4.94 -0.31 -2.32
CA LEU A 51 -5.05 1.14 -2.10
C LEU A 51 -5.36 1.92 -3.38
N ALA A 52 -4.82 1.50 -4.52
CA ALA A 52 -5.13 2.09 -5.82
C ALA A 52 -6.59 1.87 -6.21
N GLU A 53 -7.13 0.68 -5.98
CA GLU A 53 -8.56 0.39 -6.21
C GLU A 53 -9.46 1.22 -5.29
N THR A 54 -9.10 1.36 -4.02
CA THR A 54 -9.80 2.22 -3.07
C THR A 54 -9.80 3.68 -3.54
N LEU A 55 -8.65 4.17 -4.00
CA LEU A 55 -8.54 5.53 -4.53
C LEU A 55 -9.39 5.71 -5.78
N ASP A 56 -9.38 4.75 -6.71
CA ASP A 56 -10.21 4.79 -7.93
C ASP A 56 -11.70 4.78 -7.58
N LYS A 57 -12.13 3.95 -6.63
CA LYS A 57 -13.51 3.94 -6.13
C LYS A 57 -13.91 5.29 -5.54
N ALA A 58 -13.05 5.89 -4.72
CA ALA A 58 -13.30 7.20 -4.14
C ALA A 58 -13.34 8.30 -5.21
N ALA A 59 -12.42 8.28 -6.18
CA ALA A 59 -12.41 9.22 -7.30
C ALA A 59 -13.73 9.17 -8.10
N ARG A 60 -14.18 7.95 -8.45
CA ARG A 60 -15.47 7.74 -9.12
C ARG A 60 -16.66 8.22 -8.29
N ALA A 61 -16.64 8.01 -6.97
CA ALA A 61 -17.69 8.50 -6.07
C ALA A 61 -17.77 10.03 -6.04
N HIS A 62 -16.65 10.71 -6.26
CA HIS A 62 -16.57 12.17 -6.40
C HIS A 62 -16.78 12.67 -7.85
N GLY A 63 -17.06 11.77 -8.80
CA GLY A 63 -17.34 12.11 -10.19
C GLY A 63 -16.10 12.49 -11.03
N VAL A 64 -14.91 12.03 -10.61
CA VAL A 64 -13.65 12.13 -11.36
C VAL A 64 -13.41 10.84 -12.15
#